data_AF-A0A9D8ZQB7-F1
#
_entry.id   AF-A0A9D8ZQB7-F1
#
_cell.length_a   1.000
_cell.length_b   1.000
_cell.length_c   1.000
_cell.angle_alpha   90.00
_cell.angle_beta   90.00
_cell.angle_gamma   90.00
#
_symmetry.space_group_name_H-M   'P 1'
#
loop_
_entity.id
_entity.type
_entity.pdbx_description
1 polymer ?
#
loop_
_entity_poly.entity_id
_entity_poly.type
_entity_poly.pdbx_seq_one_letter_code
_entity_poly.pdbx_strand_id
1 'polypeptide(L)'
;MLYAEEALDLSKAYSQDSLQAESLYRLGTIYNLKDQFANSIVALIDARQIFIELNDIPREIKILQLLGAVYTKTGQYNEASELYFEMLNHTKKLNDAEGEVFALTRIAVIQLNLDNYRVSQRFFQNAITKAREIGDWVGETIALSEAGLLEEKVGNTQKAIEYYQKAIEIFNSKDVKHAIPTILFSISTLYKDEDKVELALEITNEAIELADSLNNQAFVIDGLLNLSNIYASMGENEKAISVLEEGRSIAEVSGLGNSELKILTSLSRNYSSLEKNEEALKTAERAKSIAISKKSWEAAKSALETLIDVEKKEGLFIKALSHQEELMMVQDSIIDSDRAKKIAELEARYQVSQKEKEIQALQAENTKSATKQIALIIGISLLMVIGLLIFRSQKLKIQRKQVQLENSQLKSKQLEKDLEYKNKQLTTQSLNMVQKNEMMEELKGKIELIKEKGSSKELNSLSNLVDYSISLDEDWKQFQMHFEEAHSGFYHTLKEQYPDLTPNELRLSALVKLNLSIKEMAAIIGISPDSVKTARYRLRKKLRLKTQDNLTDFMLELEKASSNIS
;
A
#
# COMPACT_ATOMS: atom_id res chain seq x y z
N MET A 1 -26.48 -10.47 41.78
CA MET A 1 -25.71 -9.82 42.86
C MET A 1 -25.13 -10.91 43.74
N LEU A 2 -25.95 -11.65 44.50
CA LEU A 2 -25.52 -12.80 45.31
C LEU A 2 -24.58 -13.77 44.56
N TYR A 3 -24.96 -14.25 43.37
CA TYR A 3 -24.10 -15.14 42.58
C TYR A 3 -22.78 -14.51 42.10
N ALA A 4 -22.75 -13.20 41.89
CA ALA A 4 -21.54 -12.50 41.47
C ALA A 4 -20.60 -12.24 42.66
N GLU A 5 -21.15 -12.03 43.85
CA GLU A 5 -20.40 -11.95 45.12
C GLU A 5 -19.82 -13.33 45.48
N GLU A 6 -20.63 -14.39 45.39
CA GLU A 6 -20.18 -15.77 45.63
C GLU A 6 -19.08 -16.19 44.64
N ALA A 7 -19.23 -15.86 43.35
CA ALA A 7 -18.20 -16.10 42.34
C ALA A 7 -16.91 -15.32 42.63
N LEU A 8 -17.02 -14.09 43.16
CA LEU A 8 -15.86 -13.30 43.57
C LEU A 8 -15.13 -13.94 44.76
N ASP A 9 -15.86 -14.41 45.77
CA ASP A 9 -15.27 -15.05 46.94
C ASP A 9 -14.59 -16.37 46.57
N LEU A 10 -15.24 -17.18 45.72
CA LEU A 10 -14.66 -18.43 45.21
C LEU A 10 -13.41 -18.16 44.37
N SER A 11 -13.44 -17.22 43.43
CA SER A 11 -12.28 -16.91 42.58
C SER A 11 -11.08 -16.41 43.39
N LYS A 12 -11.30 -15.61 44.43
CA LYS A 12 -10.27 -15.22 45.40
C LYS A 12 -9.71 -16.43 46.16
N ALA A 13 -10.59 -17.31 46.65
CA ALA A 13 -10.19 -18.49 47.42
C ALA A 13 -9.34 -19.48 46.60
N TYR A 14 -9.56 -19.56 45.29
CA TYR A 14 -8.80 -20.43 44.37
C TYR A 14 -7.69 -19.70 43.60
N SER A 15 -7.40 -18.43 43.92
CA SER A 15 -6.37 -17.60 43.26
C SER A 15 -6.52 -17.57 41.73
N GLN A 16 -7.75 -17.37 41.26
CA GLN A 16 -8.10 -17.29 39.84
C GLN A 16 -8.28 -15.83 39.42
N ASP A 17 -7.18 -15.11 39.20
CA ASP A 17 -7.17 -13.66 38.96
C ASP A 17 -8.10 -13.23 37.81
N SER A 18 -8.12 -13.99 36.70
CA SER A 18 -9.01 -13.71 35.57
C SER A 18 -10.49 -13.85 35.93
N LEU A 19 -10.87 -14.84 36.74
CA LEU A 19 -12.25 -15.03 37.21
C LEU A 19 -12.64 -14.01 38.28
N GLN A 20 -11.68 -13.59 39.10
CA GLN A 20 -11.86 -12.51 40.07
C GLN A 20 -12.20 -11.20 39.35
N ALA A 21 -11.40 -10.83 38.34
CA ALA A 21 -11.63 -9.63 37.54
C ALA A 21 -12.98 -9.66 36.80
N GLU A 22 -13.35 -10.80 36.24
CA GLU A 22 -14.66 -10.99 35.58
C GLU A 22 -15.84 -10.86 36.57
N SER A 23 -15.68 -11.40 37.78
CA SER A 23 -16.70 -11.29 38.83
C SER A 23 -16.87 -9.84 39.30
N LEU A 24 -15.76 -9.12 39.48
CA LEU A 24 -15.75 -7.69 39.79
C LEU A 24 -16.39 -6.84 38.68
N TYR A 25 -16.08 -7.13 37.40
CA TYR A 25 -16.72 -6.47 36.27
C TYR A 25 -18.24 -6.66 36.27
N ARG A 26 -18.71 -7.88 36.55
CA ARG A 26 -20.15 -8.18 36.66
C ARG A 26 -20.80 -7.47 37.83
N LEU A 27 -20.14 -7.41 38.99
CA LEU A 27 -20.62 -6.64 40.12
C LEU A 27 -20.72 -5.15 39.78
N GLY A 28 -19.68 -4.58 39.16
CA GLY A 28 -19.70 -3.21 38.66
C GLY A 28 -20.88 -2.95 37.73
N THR A 29 -21.13 -3.84 36.77
CA THR A 29 -22.28 -3.76 35.86
C THR A 29 -23.61 -3.75 36.62
N ILE A 30 -23.79 -4.65 37.59
CA ILE A 30 -25.01 -4.74 38.40
C ILE A 30 -25.17 -3.48 39.26
N TYR A 31 -24.09 -2.97 39.85
CA TYR A 31 -24.12 -1.74 40.65
C TYR A 31 -24.54 -0.54 39.80
N ASN A 32 -24.00 -0.40 38.58
CA ASN A 32 -24.42 0.64 37.64
C ASN A 32 -25.90 0.52 37.26
N LEU A 33 -26.42 -0.69 37.04
CA LEU A 33 -27.84 -0.91 36.73
C LEU A 33 -28.77 -0.57 37.92
N LYS A 34 -28.25 -0.57 39.14
CA LYS A 34 -28.97 -0.18 40.37
C LYS A 34 -28.71 1.27 40.79
N ASP A 35 -28.10 2.07 39.91
CA ASP A 35 -27.66 3.45 40.19
C ASP A 35 -26.71 3.59 41.41
N GLN A 36 -26.05 2.50 41.81
CA GLN A 36 -25.04 2.48 42.87
C GLN A 36 -23.66 2.82 42.27
N PHE A 37 -23.53 4.03 41.72
CA PHE A 37 -22.36 4.41 40.91
C PHE A 37 -21.03 4.35 41.67
N ALA A 38 -21.00 4.72 42.95
CA ALA A 38 -19.78 4.63 43.76
C ALA A 38 -19.27 3.18 43.87
N ASN A 39 -20.17 2.24 44.17
CA ASN A 39 -19.84 0.81 44.24
C ASN A 39 -19.44 0.27 42.86
N SER A 40 -20.10 0.75 41.80
CA SER A 40 -19.74 0.42 40.42
C SER A 40 -18.32 0.85 40.10
N ILE A 41 -17.95 2.09 40.42
CA ILE A 41 -16.61 2.63 40.14
C ILE A 41 -15.54 1.79 40.85
N VAL A 42 -15.72 1.54 42.15
CA VAL A 42 -14.76 0.75 42.95
C VAL A 42 -14.56 -0.64 42.32
N ALA A 43 -15.65 -1.38 42.07
CA ALA A 43 -15.56 -2.72 41.49
C ALA A 43 -14.90 -2.73 40.10
N LEU A 44 -15.16 -1.71 39.28
CA LEU A 44 -14.57 -1.60 37.94
C LEU A 44 -13.09 -1.23 37.98
N ILE A 45 -12.67 -0.35 38.89
CA ILE A 45 -11.25 -0.03 39.09
C ILE A 45 -10.48 -1.28 39.52
N ASP A 46 -11.02 -2.04 40.48
CA ASP A 46 -10.39 -3.29 40.94
C ASP A 46 -10.31 -4.32 39.82
N ALA A 47 -11.37 -4.49 39.02
CA ALA A 47 -11.37 -5.37 37.85
C ALA A 47 -10.33 -4.94 36.82
N ARG A 48 -10.23 -3.63 36.55
CA ARG A 48 -9.30 -3.06 35.58
C ARG A 48 -7.86 -3.36 35.96
N GLN A 49 -7.50 -3.12 37.23
CA GLN A 49 -6.13 -3.31 37.72
C GLN A 49 -5.65 -4.74 37.46
N ILE A 50 -6.50 -5.73 37.72
CA ILE A 50 -6.18 -7.14 37.47
C ILE A 50 -6.03 -7.41 35.97
N PHE A 51 -6.91 -6.89 35.11
CA PHE A 51 -6.76 -7.07 33.65
C PHE A 51 -5.50 -6.40 33.07
N ILE A 52 -5.05 -5.28 33.65
CA ILE A 52 -3.75 -4.66 33.31
C ILE A 52 -2.60 -5.61 33.67
N GLU A 53 -2.61 -6.17 34.88
CA GLU A 53 -1.58 -7.12 35.33
C GLU A 53 -1.54 -8.40 34.47
N LEU A 54 -2.71 -8.84 34.01
CA LEU A 54 -2.86 -9.95 33.07
C LEU A 54 -2.53 -9.60 31.61
N ASN A 55 -2.26 -8.32 31.30
CA ASN A 55 -2.10 -7.79 29.94
C ASN A 55 -3.28 -8.11 29.00
N ASP A 56 -4.51 -8.14 29.54
CA ASP A 56 -5.73 -8.44 28.79
C ASP A 56 -6.42 -7.17 28.29
N ILE A 57 -5.85 -6.60 27.22
CA ILE A 57 -6.36 -5.35 26.61
C ILE A 57 -7.83 -5.48 26.15
N PRO A 58 -8.29 -6.58 25.52
CA PRO A 58 -9.70 -6.72 25.14
C PRO A 58 -10.68 -6.65 26.31
N ARG A 59 -10.35 -7.26 27.46
CA ARG A 59 -11.19 -7.13 28.66
C ARG A 59 -11.06 -5.77 29.31
N GLU A 60 -9.87 -5.15 29.28
CA GLU A 60 -9.67 -3.77 29.73
C GLU A 60 -10.59 -2.79 28.97
N ILE A 61 -10.70 -2.90 27.64
CA ILE A 61 -11.60 -2.05 26.83
C ILE A 61 -13.05 -2.09 27.34
N LYS A 62 -13.55 -3.27 27.72
CA LYS A 62 -14.91 -3.40 28.30
C LYS A 62 -15.04 -2.68 29.63
N ILE A 63 -13.99 -2.68 30.45
CA ILE A 63 -13.95 -1.90 31.69
C ILE A 63 -13.94 -0.41 31.39
N LEU A 64 -13.08 0.05 30.47
CA LEU A 64 -12.99 1.47 30.08
C LEU A 64 -14.33 1.98 29.56
N GLN A 65 -15.02 1.19 28.74
CA GLN A 65 -16.36 1.51 28.23
C GLN A 65 -17.37 1.72 29.37
N LEU A 66 -17.45 0.79 30.31
CA LEU A 66 -18.44 0.86 31.39
C LEU A 66 -18.08 1.92 32.43
N LEU A 67 -16.81 2.01 32.83
CA LEU A 67 -16.33 3.02 33.77
C LEU A 67 -16.48 4.43 33.20
N GLY A 68 -16.14 4.61 31.91
CA GLY A 68 -16.38 5.85 31.19
C GLY A 68 -17.86 6.23 31.17
N ALA A 69 -18.76 5.26 30.95
CA ALA A 69 -20.20 5.52 30.97
C ALA A 69 -20.71 5.92 32.37
N VAL A 70 -20.19 5.29 33.42
CA VAL A 70 -20.53 5.65 34.82
C VAL A 70 -20.04 7.06 35.12
N TYR A 71 -18.80 7.40 34.79
CA TYR A 71 -18.27 8.74 35.00
C TYR A 71 -19.01 9.83 34.20
N THR A 72 -19.41 9.53 32.95
CA THR A 72 -20.29 10.44 32.19
C THR A 72 -21.61 10.67 32.91
N LYS A 73 -22.27 9.62 33.42
CA LYS A 73 -23.55 9.74 34.15
C LYS A 73 -23.42 10.53 35.46
N THR A 74 -22.29 10.43 36.14
CA THR A 74 -22.04 11.11 37.42
C THR A 74 -21.39 12.49 37.25
N GLY A 75 -21.31 13.01 36.02
CA GLY A 75 -20.77 14.34 35.72
C GLY A 75 -19.24 14.47 35.82
N GLN A 76 -18.53 13.36 36.02
CA GLN A 76 -17.06 13.27 36.07
C GLN A 76 -16.49 13.21 34.65
N TYR A 77 -16.66 14.31 33.92
CA TYR A 77 -16.37 14.36 32.49
C TYR A 77 -14.89 14.26 32.14
N ASN A 78 -13.99 14.73 33.02
CA ASN A 78 -12.56 14.65 32.81
C ASN A 78 -12.09 13.19 32.85
N GLU A 79 -12.47 12.48 33.92
CA GLU A 79 -12.17 11.07 34.11
C GLU A 79 -12.76 10.23 32.97
N ALA A 80 -14.01 10.51 32.59
CA ALA A 80 -14.62 9.86 31.44
C ALA A 80 -13.83 10.12 30.13
N SER A 81 -13.41 11.36 29.90
CA SER A 81 -12.66 11.75 28.69
C SER A 81 -11.34 11.00 28.59
N GLU A 82 -10.59 10.93 29.70
CA GLU A 82 -9.32 10.20 29.76
C GLU A 82 -9.50 8.72 29.41
N LEU A 83 -10.51 8.07 29.99
CA LEU A 83 -10.80 6.65 29.73
C LEU A 83 -11.19 6.39 28.27
N TYR A 84 -11.99 7.26 27.64
CA TYR A 84 -12.35 7.06 26.23
C TYR A 84 -11.20 7.39 25.27
N PHE A 85 -10.31 8.33 25.61
CA PHE A 85 -9.07 8.52 24.84
C PHE A 85 -8.12 7.34 24.97
N GLU A 86 -8.03 6.75 26.17
CA GLU A 86 -7.27 5.52 26.39
C GLU A 86 -7.89 4.34 25.61
N MET A 87 -9.21 4.17 25.67
CA MET A 87 -9.94 3.19 24.89
C MET A 87 -9.67 3.36 23.39
N LEU A 88 -9.73 4.59 22.86
CA LEU A 88 -9.45 4.90 21.46
C LEU A 88 -8.03 4.48 21.04
N ASN A 89 -7.05 4.58 21.95
CA ASN A 89 -5.68 4.14 21.68
C ASN A 89 -5.59 2.61 21.65
N HIS A 90 -6.24 1.92 22.60
CA HIS A 90 -6.28 0.46 22.65
C HIS A 90 -6.98 -0.14 21.43
N THR A 91 -8.14 0.40 21.04
CA THR A 91 -8.89 -0.08 19.88
C THR A 91 -8.09 0.11 18.59
N LYS A 92 -7.39 1.24 18.42
CA LYS A 92 -6.44 1.44 17.31
C LYS A 92 -5.31 0.41 17.28
N LYS A 93 -4.70 0.10 18.43
CA LYS A 93 -3.63 -0.91 18.51
C LYS A 93 -4.12 -2.31 18.12
N LEU A 94 -5.37 -2.63 18.46
CA LEU A 94 -6.00 -3.89 18.12
C LEU A 94 -6.64 -3.92 16.73
N ASN A 95 -6.66 -2.79 16.01
CA ASN A 95 -7.42 -2.60 14.77
C ASN A 95 -8.92 -2.88 14.94
N ASP A 96 -9.47 -2.59 16.11
CA ASP A 96 -10.90 -2.68 16.42
C ASP A 96 -11.61 -1.40 15.95
N ALA A 97 -12.06 -1.41 14.70
CA ALA A 97 -12.66 -0.24 14.07
C ALA A 97 -14.04 0.14 14.66
N GLU A 98 -14.83 -0.84 15.13
CA GLU A 98 -16.11 -0.58 15.81
C GLU A 98 -15.85 0.07 17.19
N GLY A 99 -14.87 -0.44 17.93
CA GLY A 99 -14.41 0.17 19.18
C GLY A 99 -13.88 1.60 19.00
N GLU A 100 -13.19 1.90 17.88
CA GLU A 100 -12.81 3.27 17.53
C GLU A 100 -14.03 4.18 17.32
N VAL A 101 -15.05 3.74 16.57
CA VAL A 101 -16.30 4.50 16.35
C VAL A 101 -17.00 4.79 17.68
N PHE A 102 -17.09 3.78 18.56
CA PHE A 102 -17.69 3.94 19.87
C PHE A 102 -16.93 4.97 20.72
N ALA A 103 -15.61 4.87 20.81
CA ALA A 103 -14.80 5.79 21.60
C ALA A 103 -14.88 7.23 21.07
N LEU A 104 -14.84 7.43 19.74
CA LEU A 104 -15.02 8.74 19.11
C LEU A 104 -16.39 9.36 19.44
N THR A 105 -17.45 8.56 19.35
CA THR A 105 -18.81 9.00 19.69
C THR A 105 -18.91 9.40 21.16
N ARG A 106 -18.32 8.62 22.08
CA ARG A 106 -18.35 8.93 23.52
C ARG A 106 -17.54 10.16 23.88
N ILE A 107 -16.37 10.36 23.26
CA ILE A 107 -15.61 11.61 23.38
C ILE A 107 -16.47 12.78 22.90
N ALA A 108 -17.15 12.67 21.76
CA ALA A 108 -18.04 13.71 21.26
C ALA A 108 -19.15 14.07 22.24
N VAL A 109 -19.80 13.07 22.86
CA VAL A 109 -20.84 13.26 23.89
C VAL A 109 -20.29 13.96 25.14
N ILE A 110 -19.07 13.63 25.57
CA ILE A 110 -18.45 14.33 26.70
C ILE A 110 -18.20 15.80 26.35
N GLN A 111 -17.66 16.06 25.16
CA GLN A 111 -17.42 17.43 24.70
C GLN A 111 -18.73 18.21 24.54
N LEU A 112 -19.82 17.54 24.14
CA LEU A 112 -21.16 18.14 24.13
C LEU A 112 -21.62 18.54 25.53
N ASN A 113 -21.47 17.65 26.52
CA ASN A 113 -21.86 17.93 27.90
C ASN A 113 -21.00 19.01 28.57
N LEU A 114 -19.78 19.23 28.08
CA LEU A 114 -18.87 20.31 28.47
C LEU A 114 -19.05 21.58 27.63
N ASP A 115 -20.10 21.68 26.81
CA ASP A 115 -20.40 22.82 25.93
C ASP A 115 -19.29 23.14 24.90
N ASN A 116 -18.37 22.20 24.66
CA ASN A 116 -17.33 22.27 23.64
C ASN A 116 -17.87 21.87 22.26
N TYR A 117 -18.92 22.57 21.79
CA TYR A 117 -19.71 22.19 20.60
C TYR A 117 -18.89 21.98 19.33
N ARG A 118 -17.92 22.85 19.04
CA ARG A 118 -17.05 22.72 17.85
C ARG A 118 -16.21 21.44 17.88
N VAL A 119 -15.70 21.07 19.06
CA VAL A 119 -14.91 19.86 19.24
C VAL A 119 -15.81 18.64 19.12
N SER A 120 -16.95 18.66 19.80
CA SER A 120 -17.97 17.62 19.72
C SER A 120 -18.39 17.33 18.27
N GLN A 121 -18.70 18.38 17.49
CA GLN A 121 -19.06 18.27 16.08
C GLN A 121 -18.02 17.53 15.24
N ARG A 122 -16.73 17.84 15.45
CA ARG A 122 -15.63 17.17 14.73
C ARG A 122 -15.55 15.70 15.08
N PHE A 123 -15.69 15.33 16.36
CA PHE A 123 -15.65 13.93 16.78
C PHE A 123 -16.86 13.14 16.27
N PHE A 124 -18.07 13.71 16.30
CA PHE A 124 -19.24 13.09 15.68
C PHE A 124 -19.04 12.89 14.17
N GLN A 125 -18.54 13.90 13.46
CA GLN A 125 -18.27 13.76 12.03
C GLN A 125 -17.25 12.66 11.73
N ASN A 126 -16.19 12.55 12.53
CA ASN A 126 -15.20 11.49 12.41
C ASN A 126 -15.82 10.11 12.68
N ALA A 127 -16.64 9.98 13.72
CA ALA A 127 -17.32 8.73 14.06
C ALA A 127 -18.28 8.29 12.95
N ILE A 128 -19.12 9.21 12.44
CA ILE A 128 -20.07 8.94 11.34
C ILE A 128 -19.33 8.52 10.08
N THR A 129 -18.29 9.25 9.68
CA THR A 129 -17.50 8.90 8.48
C THR A 129 -16.85 7.53 8.62
N LYS A 130 -16.22 7.26 9.77
CA LYS A 130 -15.56 5.97 10.04
C LYS A 130 -16.57 4.82 10.05
N ALA A 131 -17.73 5.00 10.69
CA ALA A 131 -18.79 4.00 10.75
C ALA A 131 -19.29 3.63 9.33
N ARG A 132 -19.48 4.62 8.46
CA ARG A 132 -19.82 4.40 7.04
C ARG A 132 -18.75 3.64 6.28
N GLU A 133 -17.48 3.99 6.47
CA GLU A 133 -16.35 3.33 5.81
C GLU A 133 -16.27 1.84 6.14
N ILE A 134 -16.60 1.46 7.38
CA ILE A 134 -16.52 0.07 7.85
C ILE A 134 -17.87 -0.69 7.76
N GLY A 135 -18.96 0.01 7.41
CA GLY A 135 -20.30 -0.56 7.37
C GLY A 135 -20.93 -0.82 8.75
N ASP A 136 -20.43 -0.16 9.80
CA ASP A 136 -20.98 -0.22 11.16
C ASP A 136 -22.23 0.66 11.25
N TRP A 137 -23.36 0.09 10.84
CA TRP A 137 -24.64 0.79 10.88
C TRP A 137 -25.09 1.11 12.31
N VAL A 138 -24.70 0.33 13.32
CA VAL A 138 -25.07 0.59 14.72
C VAL A 138 -24.35 1.83 15.22
N GLY A 139 -23.02 1.88 15.03
CA GLY A 139 -22.21 3.03 15.39
C GLY A 139 -22.58 4.28 14.60
N GLU A 140 -22.91 4.15 13.30
CA GLU A 140 -23.40 5.27 12.50
C GLU A 140 -24.69 5.84 13.08
N THR A 141 -25.68 5.00 13.36
CA THR A 141 -26.97 5.45 13.85
C THR A 141 -26.87 6.11 15.22
N ILE A 142 -26.09 5.54 16.15
CA ILE A 142 -25.85 6.16 17.46
C ILE A 142 -25.17 7.53 17.28
N ALA A 143 -24.13 7.62 16.45
CA ALA A 143 -23.42 8.87 16.23
C ALA A 143 -24.30 9.94 15.54
N LEU A 144 -25.19 9.55 14.63
CA LEU A 144 -26.17 10.44 14.01
C LEU A 144 -27.20 10.96 15.04
N SER A 145 -27.77 10.09 15.87
CA SER A 145 -28.71 10.50 16.91
C SER A 145 -28.07 11.48 17.90
N GLU A 146 -26.85 11.19 18.36
CA GLU A 146 -26.13 12.07 19.29
C GLU A 146 -25.66 13.38 18.63
N ALA A 147 -25.36 13.37 17.32
CA ALA A 147 -25.11 14.58 16.55
C ALA A 147 -26.39 15.43 16.40
N GLY A 148 -27.57 14.81 16.34
CA GLY A 148 -28.86 15.50 16.41
C GLY A 148 -29.01 16.29 17.71
N LEU A 149 -28.68 15.68 18.85
CA LEU A 149 -28.68 16.35 20.15
C LEU A 149 -27.68 17.52 20.22
N LEU A 150 -26.52 17.40 19.57
CA LEU A 150 -25.58 18.51 19.44
C LEU A 150 -26.21 19.69 18.69
N GLU A 151 -26.86 19.44 17.54
CA GLU A 151 -27.48 20.51 16.75
C GLU A 151 -28.65 21.15 17.50
N GLU A 152 -29.41 20.38 18.28
CA GLU A 152 -30.42 20.91 19.21
C GLU A 152 -29.79 21.89 20.22
N LYS A 153 -28.69 21.49 20.88
CA LYS A 153 -27.99 22.35 21.85
C LYS A 153 -27.41 23.64 21.23
N VAL A 154 -27.05 23.58 19.95
CA VAL A 154 -26.58 24.75 19.20
C VAL A 154 -27.74 25.61 18.67
N GLY A 155 -28.98 25.12 18.72
CA GLY A 155 -30.18 25.82 18.24
C GLY A 155 -30.48 25.62 16.75
N ASN A 156 -29.87 24.62 16.10
CA ASN A 156 -30.06 24.30 14.69
C ASN A 156 -31.14 23.20 14.50
N THR A 157 -32.40 23.53 14.82
CA THR A 157 -33.53 22.58 14.82
C THR A 157 -33.64 21.75 13.54
N GLN A 158 -33.60 22.41 12.37
CA GLN A 158 -33.75 21.72 11.09
C GLN A 158 -32.65 20.66 10.85
N LYS A 159 -31.43 20.94 11.31
CA LYS A 159 -30.29 20.04 11.14
C LYS A 159 -30.32 18.90 12.16
N ALA A 160 -30.82 19.16 13.36
CA ALA A 160 -31.10 18.10 14.35
C ALA A 160 -32.11 17.10 13.78
N ILE A 161 -33.24 17.58 13.23
CA ILE A 161 -34.25 16.75 12.57
C ILE A 161 -33.64 15.96 11.40
N GLU A 162 -32.79 16.58 10.57
CA GLU A 162 -32.11 15.88 9.47
C GLU A 162 -31.24 14.71 9.97
N TYR A 163 -30.47 14.90 11.04
CA TYR A 163 -29.66 13.83 11.64
C TYR A 163 -30.52 12.72 12.22
N TYR A 164 -31.60 13.07 12.94
CA TYR A 164 -32.56 12.11 13.48
C TYR A 164 -33.27 11.30 12.39
N GLN A 165 -33.68 11.94 11.30
CA GLN A 165 -34.31 11.26 10.16
C GLN A 165 -33.35 10.28 9.48
N LYS A 166 -32.08 10.65 9.31
CA LYS A 166 -31.06 9.72 8.78
C LYS A 166 -30.87 8.50 9.69
N ALA A 167 -30.86 8.71 11.02
CA ALA A 167 -30.78 7.62 11.98
C ALA A 167 -31.99 6.67 11.88
N ILE A 168 -33.21 7.21 11.77
CA ILE A 168 -34.46 6.45 11.59
C ILE A 168 -34.46 5.69 10.26
N GLU A 169 -34.00 6.31 9.16
CA GLU A 169 -33.91 5.66 7.85
C GLU A 169 -33.02 4.40 7.91
N ILE A 170 -31.87 4.49 8.57
CA ILE A 170 -30.99 3.34 8.78
C ILE A 170 -31.69 2.27 9.62
N PHE A 171 -32.29 2.63 10.74
CA PHE A 171 -33.02 1.68 11.60
C PHE A 171 -34.13 0.94 10.84
N ASN A 172 -34.93 1.66 10.04
CA ASN A 172 -35.96 1.08 9.19
C ASN A 172 -35.37 0.14 8.14
N SER A 173 -34.24 0.51 7.51
CA SER A 173 -33.57 -0.35 6.51
C SER A 173 -33.04 -1.67 7.11
N LYS A 174 -32.84 -1.73 8.43
CA LYS A 174 -32.36 -2.91 9.16
C LYS A 174 -33.46 -3.65 9.91
N ASP A 175 -34.70 -3.19 9.81
CA ASP A 175 -35.85 -3.70 10.59
C ASP A 175 -35.60 -3.69 12.11
N VAL A 176 -34.86 -2.69 12.59
CA VAL A 176 -34.55 -2.51 14.02
C VAL A 176 -35.28 -1.28 14.53
N LYS A 177 -36.43 -1.51 15.19
CA LYS A 177 -37.33 -0.41 15.60
C LYS A 177 -37.15 0.06 17.04
N HIS A 178 -36.40 -0.68 17.87
CA HIS A 178 -36.32 -0.45 19.31
C HIS A 178 -35.88 0.95 19.72
N ALA A 179 -34.98 1.59 18.97
CA ALA A 179 -34.47 2.92 19.31
C ALA A 179 -35.22 4.09 18.63
N ILE A 180 -36.16 3.79 17.72
CA ILE A 180 -36.92 4.81 16.98
C ILE A 180 -37.78 5.68 17.93
N PRO A 181 -38.51 5.14 18.93
CA PRO A 181 -39.34 5.97 19.81
C PRO A 181 -38.58 7.10 20.49
N THR A 182 -37.37 6.84 20.99
CA THR A 182 -36.52 7.86 21.64
C THR A 182 -36.14 9.00 20.68
N ILE A 183 -35.90 8.67 19.41
CA ILE A 183 -35.57 9.68 18.39
C ILE A 183 -36.83 10.49 18.04
N LEU A 184 -37.98 9.83 17.88
CA LEU A 184 -39.25 10.52 17.62
C LEU A 184 -39.64 11.45 18.78
N PHE A 185 -39.40 11.08 20.03
CA PHE A 185 -39.58 11.96 21.19
C PHE A 185 -38.70 13.22 21.12
N SER A 186 -37.47 13.07 20.63
CA SER A 186 -36.56 14.21 20.43
C SER A 186 -37.08 15.13 19.32
N ILE A 187 -37.54 14.58 18.20
CA ILE A 187 -38.18 15.34 17.11
C ILE A 187 -39.46 16.05 17.59
N SER A 188 -40.30 15.35 18.35
CA SER A 188 -41.54 15.92 18.88
C SER A 188 -41.27 17.11 19.80
N THR A 189 -40.25 17.02 20.65
CA THR A 189 -39.82 18.13 21.51
C THR A 189 -39.40 19.34 20.68
N LEU A 190 -38.64 19.13 19.60
CA LEU A 190 -38.24 20.19 18.67
C LEU A 190 -39.45 20.84 17.98
N TYR A 191 -40.42 20.06 17.52
CA TYR A 191 -41.64 20.62 16.91
C TYR A 191 -42.48 21.39 17.92
N LYS A 192 -42.59 20.92 19.16
CA LYS A 192 -43.26 21.64 20.24
C LYS A 192 -42.55 22.98 20.51
N ASP A 193 -41.22 23.01 20.54
CA ASP A 193 -40.44 24.24 20.76
C ASP A 193 -40.54 25.23 19.58
N GLU A 194 -40.82 24.74 18.36
CA GLU A 194 -41.17 25.56 17.19
C GLU A 194 -42.66 25.95 17.09
N ASP A 195 -43.44 25.69 18.15
CA ASP A 195 -44.90 25.95 18.20
C ASP A 195 -45.71 25.17 17.13
N LYS A 196 -45.15 24.05 16.64
CA LYS A 196 -45.81 23.10 15.72
C LYS A 196 -46.47 21.97 16.52
N VAL A 197 -47.41 22.36 17.37
CA VAL A 197 -48.01 21.49 18.39
C VAL A 197 -48.71 20.27 17.79
N GLU A 198 -49.42 20.42 16.66
CA GLU A 198 -50.13 19.31 16.02
C GLU A 198 -49.16 18.23 15.54
N LEU A 199 -48.04 18.63 14.94
CA LEU A 199 -46.98 17.71 14.51
C LEU A 199 -46.30 17.04 15.71
N ALA A 200 -46.09 17.78 16.79
CA ALA A 200 -45.53 17.24 18.01
C ALA A 200 -46.44 16.14 18.62
N LEU A 201 -47.75 16.37 18.64
CA LEU A 201 -48.75 15.38 19.09
C LEU A 201 -48.77 14.14 18.19
N GLU A 202 -48.81 14.32 16.87
CA GLU A 202 -48.81 13.22 15.90
C GLU A 202 -47.60 12.31 16.12
N ILE A 203 -46.40 12.89 16.17
CA ILE A 203 -45.14 12.14 16.31
C ILE A 203 -45.00 11.50 17.69
N THR A 204 -45.46 12.16 18.75
CA THR A 204 -45.43 11.54 20.10
C THR A 204 -46.38 10.34 20.17
N ASN A 205 -47.57 10.43 19.58
CA ASN A 205 -48.50 9.29 19.55
C ASN A 205 -47.95 8.13 18.72
N GLU A 206 -47.38 8.41 17.53
CA GLU A 206 -46.69 7.39 16.72
C GLU A 206 -45.59 6.68 17.52
N ALA A 207 -44.78 7.44 18.27
CA ALA A 207 -43.72 6.90 19.09
C ALA A 207 -44.22 6.05 20.27
N ILE A 208 -45.32 6.44 20.91
CA ILE A 208 -45.97 5.67 21.97
C ILE A 208 -46.54 4.36 21.42
N GLU A 209 -47.28 4.41 20.30
CA GLU A 209 -47.83 3.23 19.64
C GLU A 209 -46.72 2.24 19.23
N LEU A 210 -45.62 2.76 18.70
CA LEU A 210 -44.46 1.94 18.37
C LEU A 210 -43.84 1.32 19.63
N ALA A 211 -43.64 2.10 20.69
CA ALA A 211 -43.10 1.60 21.96
C ALA A 211 -43.97 0.50 22.59
N ASP A 212 -45.29 0.67 22.55
CA ASP A 212 -46.25 -0.31 23.05
C ASP A 212 -46.23 -1.59 22.21
N SER A 213 -46.19 -1.47 20.87
CA SER A 213 -46.06 -2.64 19.97
C SER A 213 -44.78 -3.45 20.20
N LEU A 214 -43.74 -2.81 20.73
CA LEU A 214 -42.46 -3.42 21.11
C LEU A 214 -42.44 -3.93 22.56
N ASN A 215 -43.56 -3.81 23.28
CA ASN A 215 -43.70 -4.13 24.71
C ASN A 215 -42.69 -3.39 25.60
N ASN A 216 -42.30 -2.18 25.22
CA ASN A 216 -41.34 -1.37 25.96
C ASN A 216 -42.06 -0.32 26.83
N GLN A 217 -42.50 -0.75 28.01
CA GLN A 217 -43.24 0.09 28.96
C GLN A 217 -42.44 1.31 29.45
N ALA A 218 -41.10 1.24 29.48
CA ALA A 218 -40.28 2.39 29.83
C ALA A 218 -40.41 3.52 28.79
N PHE A 219 -40.40 3.17 27.49
CA PHE A 219 -40.60 4.15 26.42
C PHE A 219 -42.04 4.64 26.30
N VAL A 220 -43.03 3.81 26.65
CA VAL A 220 -44.42 4.29 26.79
C VAL A 220 -44.48 5.39 27.85
N ILE A 221 -43.88 5.18 29.03
CA ILE A 221 -43.83 6.19 30.10
C ILE A 221 -43.12 7.48 29.63
N ASP A 222 -41.97 7.37 28.96
CA ASP A 222 -41.26 8.54 28.44
C ASP A 222 -42.11 9.29 27.39
N GLY A 223 -42.87 8.58 26.57
CA GLY A 223 -43.82 9.16 25.62
C GLY A 223 -44.98 9.89 26.31
N LEU A 224 -45.57 9.30 27.34
CA LEU A 224 -46.62 9.94 28.14
C LEU A 224 -46.11 11.19 28.86
N LEU A 225 -44.86 11.20 29.33
CA LEU A 225 -44.20 12.39 29.86
C LEU A 225 -44.08 13.49 28.81
N ASN A 226 -43.66 13.17 27.58
CA ASN A 226 -43.60 14.14 26.48
C ASN A 226 -44.98 14.65 26.09
N LEU A 227 -45.95 13.75 25.97
CA LEU A 227 -47.34 14.11 25.68
C LEU A 227 -47.91 15.05 26.75
N SER A 228 -47.61 14.81 28.02
CA SER A 228 -48.00 15.70 29.12
C SER A 228 -47.39 17.09 28.99
N ASN A 229 -46.14 17.19 28.55
CA ASN A 229 -45.48 18.49 28.34
C ASN A 229 -46.13 19.25 27.16
N ILE A 230 -46.54 18.54 26.10
CA ILE A 230 -47.24 19.13 24.96
C ILE A 230 -48.62 19.64 25.41
N TYR A 231 -49.42 18.83 26.12
CA TYR A 231 -50.70 19.28 26.66
C TYR A 231 -50.55 20.46 27.63
N ALA A 232 -49.54 20.44 28.50
CA ALA A 232 -49.25 21.56 29.40
C ALA A 232 -48.92 22.85 28.62
N SER A 233 -48.15 22.77 27.52
CA SER A 233 -47.88 23.94 26.66
C SER A 233 -49.13 24.49 25.97
N MET A 234 -50.15 23.66 25.76
CA MET A 234 -51.46 24.09 25.24
C MET A 234 -52.39 24.66 26.33
N GLY A 235 -51.97 24.63 27.59
CA GLY A 235 -52.83 24.95 28.75
C GLY A 235 -53.84 23.85 29.11
N GLU A 236 -53.77 22.69 28.47
CA GLU A 236 -54.66 21.54 28.72
C GLU A 236 -54.13 20.68 29.89
N ASN A 237 -53.94 21.30 31.05
CA ASN A 237 -53.33 20.68 32.22
C ASN A 237 -54.11 19.45 32.73
N GLU A 238 -55.43 19.38 32.54
CA GLU A 238 -56.23 18.19 32.88
C GLU A 238 -55.84 16.98 32.04
N LYS A 239 -55.61 17.18 30.73
CA LYS A 239 -55.14 16.09 29.85
C LYS A 239 -53.72 15.68 30.21
N ALA A 240 -52.86 16.65 30.50
CA ALA A 240 -51.50 16.40 30.97
C ALA A 240 -51.48 15.54 32.25
N ILE A 241 -52.33 15.85 33.23
CA ILE A 241 -52.46 15.04 34.46
C ILE A 241 -52.97 13.64 34.13
N SER A 242 -53.97 13.51 33.24
CA SER A 242 -54.53 12.21 32.86
C SER A 242 -53.46 11.26 32.32
N VAL A 243 -52.63 11.73 31.37
CA VAL A 243 -51.56 10.91 30.78
C VAL A 243 -50.41 10.64 31.75
N LEU A 244 -50.13 11.57 32.68
CA LEU A 244 -49.12 11.35 33.72
C LEU A 244 -49.56 10.31 34.75
N GLU A 245 -50.84 10.29 35.11
CA GLU A 245 -51.43 9.29 36.00
C GLU A 245 -51.44 7.88 35.37
N GLU A 246 -51.71 7.80 34.06
CA GLU A 246 -51.51 6.58 33.29
C GLU A 246 -50.05 6.10 33.35
N GLY A 247 -49.09 7.00 33.07
CA GLY A 247 -47.67 6.69 33.16
C GLY A 247 -47.24 6.25 34.57
N ARG A 248 -47.82 6.85 35.62
CA ARG A 248 -47.57 6.43 37.02
C ARG A 248 -48.06 5.01 37.27
N SER A 249 -49.26 4.68 36.82
CA SER A 249 -49.83 3.34 36.94
C SER A 249 -48.95 2.29 36.23
N ILE A 250 -48.51 2.57 35.00
CA ILE A 250 -47.60 1.70 34.26
C ILE A 250 -46.28 1.51 35.01
N ALA A 251 -45.71 2.59 35.55
CA ALA A 251 -44.46 2.54 36.31
C ALA A 251 -44.59 1.68 37.59
N GLU A 252 -45.70 1.80 38.30
CA GLU A 252 -46.00 1.01 39.51
C GLU A 252 -46.15 -0.48 39.18
N VAL A 253 -46.96 -0.82 38.17
CA VAL A 253 -47.20 -2.22 37.76
C VAL A 253 -45.94 -2.87 37.21
N SER A 254 -45.12 -2.12 36.46
CA SER A 254 -43.90 -2.63 35.80
C SER A 254 -42.67 -2.60 36.72
N GLY A 255 -42.78 -2.07 37.94
CA GLY A 255 -41.64 -1.90 38.85
C GLY A 255 -40.59 -0.89 38.36
N LEU A 256 -40.98 0.05 37.50
CA LEU A 256 -40.10 1.06 36.88
C LEU A 256 -40.01 2.32 37.76
N GLY A 257 -39.55 2.15 39.00
CA GLY A 257 -39.44 3.25 39.98
C GLY A 257 -38.52 4.41 39.56
N ASN A 258 -37.70 4.24 38.52
CA ASN A 258 -36.81 5.28 38.02
C ASN A 258 -37.57 6.45 37.36
N SER A 259 -38.76 6.20 36.82
CA SER A 259 -39.58 7.24 36.18
C SER A 259 -40.39 8.08 37.17
N GLU A 260 -40.48 7.63 38.41
CA GLU A 260 -41.31 8.25 39.46
C GLU A 260 -40.99 9.74 39.66
N LEU A 261 -39.70 10.09 39.74
CA LEU A 261 -39.29 11.48 39.95
C LEU A 261 -39.79 12.40 38.84
N LYS A 262 -39.59 12.01 37.56
CA LYS A 262 -40.02 12.80 36.41
C LYS A 262 -41.54 12.98 36.40
N ILE A 263 -42.28 11.91 36.67
CA ILE A 263 -43.75 11.92 36.71
C ILE A 263 -44.24 12.84 37.83
N LEU A 264 -43.70 12.72 39.05
CA LEU A 264 -44.11 13.54 40.19
C LEU A 264 -43.81 15.02 39.99
N THR A 265 -42.63 15.37 39.45
CA THR A 265 -42.29 16.77 39.13
C THR A 265 -43.19 17.35 38.04
N SER A 266 -43.62 16.56 37.07
CA SER A 266 -44.58 17.02 36.06
C SER A 266 -46.01 17.10 36.62
N LEU A 267 -46.45 16.13 37.42
CA LEU A 267 -47.75 16.16 38.08
C LEU A 267 -47.88 17.38 39.00
N SER A 268 -46.86 17.66 39.81
CA SER A 268 -46.91 18.78 40.76
C SER A 268 -47.09 20.13 40.05
N ARG A 269 -46.37 20.35 38.94
CA ARG A 269 -46.50 21.56 38.11
C ARG A 269 -47.91 21.69 37.51
N ASN A 270 -48.46 20.60 36.96
CA ASN A 270 -49.78 20.62 36.36
C ASN A 270 -50.90 20.77 37.40
N TYR A 271 -50.80 20.14 38.57
CA TYR A 271 -51.73 20.36 39.68
C TYR A 271 -51.69 21.81 40.17
N SER A 272 -50.49 22.39 40.31
CA SER A 272 -50.31 23.80 40.67
C SER A 272 -50.93 24.75 39.64
N SER A 273 -50.82 24.42 38.35
CA SER A 273 -51.42 25.18 37.24
C SER A 273 -52.96 25.18 37.28
N LEU A 274 -53.57 24.09 37.76
CA LEU A 274 -55.02 23.95 37.96
C LEU A 274 -55.52 24.40 39.34
N GLU A 275 -54.67 25.02 40.16
CA GLU A 275 -54.99 25.40 41.54
C GLU A 275 -55.47 24.23 42.43
N LYS A 276 -55.06 23.00 42.07
CA LYS A 276 -55.26 21.78 42.88
C LYS A 276 -54.17 21.69 43.94
N ASN A 277 -54.27 22.60 44.91
CA ASN A 277 -53.18 22.93 45.83
C ASN A 277 -52.78 21.75 46.74
N GLU A 278 -53.74 20.93 47.22
CA GLU A 278 -53.43 19.78 48.07
C GLU A 278 -52.61 18.72 47.32
N GLU A 279 -53.03 18.38 46.11
CA GLU A 279 -52.34 17.41 45.24
C GLU A 279 -50.98 17.94 44.78
N ALA A 280 -50.89 19.23 44.45
CA ALA A 280 -49.65 19.89 44.07
C ALA A 280 -48.61 19.82 45.21
N LEU A 281 -48.98 20.17 46.44
CA LEU A 281 -48.10 20.11 47.60
C LEU A 281 -47.64 18.68 47.88
N LYS A 282 -48.57 17.71 47.89
CA LYS A 282 -48.27 16.31 48.16
C LYS A 282 -47.29 15.71 47.14
N THR A 283 -47.52 15.98 45.85
CA THR A 283 -46.67 15.48 44.77
C THR A 283 -45.31 16.17 44.75
N ALA A 284 -45.27 17.49 44.97
CA ALA A 284 -44.03 18.26 45.02
C ALA A 284 -43.14 17.87 46.22
N GLU A 285 -43.71 17.61 47.42
CA GLU A 285 -42.92 17.15 48.57
C GLU A 285 -42.25 15.79 48.31
N ARG A 286 -43.00 14.85 47.72
CA ARG A 286 -42.44 13.55 47.35
C ARG A 286 -41.35 13.69 46.28
N ALA A 287 -41.57 14.52 45.26
CA ALA A 287 -40.58 14.82 44.24
C ALA A 287 -39.31 15.43 44.85
N LYS A 288 -39.46 16.43 45.74
CA LYS A 288 -38.36 17.08 46.46
C LYS A 288 -37.51 16.07 47.23
N SER A 289 -38.16 15.23 48.05
CA SER A 289 -37.47 14.21 48.86
C SER A 289 -36.66 13.26 47.99
N ILE A 290 -37.24 12.76 46.89
CA ILE A 290 -36.55 11.86 45.96
C ILE A 290 -35.39 12.60 45.28
N ALA A 291 -35.63 13.81 44.76
CA ALA A 291 -34.64 14.60 44.05
C ALA A 291 -33.41 14.92 44.91
N ILE A 292 -33.61 15.36 46.16
CA ILE A 292 -32.52 15.64 47.10
C ILE A 292 -31.73 14.37 47.40
N SER A 293 -32.43 13.24 47.65
CA SER A 293 -31.75 11.96 47.93
C SER A 293 -30.90 11.47 46.75
N LYS A 294 -31.35 11.72 45.51
CA LYS A 294 -30.65 11.38 44.27
C LYS A 294 -29.68 12.48 43.80
N LYS A 295 -29.53 13.58 44.55
CA LYS A 295 -28.76 14.77 44.14
C LYS A 295 -29.15 15.31 42.76
N SER A 296 -30.42 15.16 42.39
CA SER A 296 -30.99 15.66 41.15
C SER A 296 -31.42 17.12 41.34
N TRP A 297 -30.44 18.03 41.40
CA TRP A 297 -30.66 19.41 41.86
C TRP A 297 -31.68 20.20 41.04
N GLU A 298 -31.73 20.01 39.72
CA GLU A 298 -32.75 20.66 38.87
C GLU A 298 -34.17 20.17 39.16
N ALA A 299 -34.34 18.87 39.43
CA ALA A 299 -35.63 18.33 39.83
C ALA A 299 -36.04 18.80 41.24
N ALA A 300 -35.06 18.92 42.15
CA ALA A 300 -35.28 19.45 43.49
C ALA A 300 -35.69 20.93 43.44
N LYS A 301 -35.00 21.73 42.61
CA LYS A 301 -35.33 23.12 42.32
C LYS A 301 -36.77 23.25 41.80
N SER A 302 -37.13 22.47 40.78
CA SER A 302 -38.48 22.52 40.19
C SER A 302 -39.58 22.13 41.19
N ALA A 303 -39.34 21.12 42.03
CA ALA A 303 -40.26 20.74 43.09
C ALA A 303 -40.41 21.83 44.16
N LEU A 304 -39.30 22.43 44.60
CA LEU A 304 -39.28 23.54 45.56
C LEU A 304 -39.98 24.79 45.03
N GLU A 305 -39.76 25.15 43.76
CA GLU A 305 -40.46 26.28 43.11
C GLU A 305 -41.97 26.07 43.11
N THR A 306 -42.43 24.83 42.85
CA THR A 306 -43.85 24.48 42.92
C THR A 306 -44.40 24.62 44.34
N LEU A 307 -43.67 24.11 45.35
CA LEU A 307 -44.06 24.24 46.76
C LEU A 307 -44.20 25.72 47.17
N ILE A 308 -43.19 26.53 46.85
CA ILE A 308 -43.16 27.96 47.20
C ILE A 308 -44.32 28.71 46.54
N ASP A 309 -44.62 28.44 45.26
CA ASP A 309 -45.73 29.09 44.54
C ASP A 309 -47.08 28.78 45.20
N VAL A 310 -47.36 27.50 45.44
CA VAL A 310 -48.62 27.05 46.05
C VAL A 310 -48.75 27.55 47.49
N GLU A 311 -47.69 27.46 48.30
CA GLU A 311 -47.71 27.91 49.69
C GLU A 311 -47.90 29.43 49.81
N LYS A 312 -47.34 30.23 48.90
CA LYS A 312 -47.58 31.67 48.86
C LYS A 312 -49.04 31.99 48.53
N LYS A 313 -49.64 31.28 47.57
CA LYS A 313 -51.06 31.44 47.20
C LYS A 313 -52.00 31.09 48.35
N GLU A 314 -51.67 30.06 49.11
CA GLU A 314 -52.42 29.61 50.30
C GLU A 314 -52.14 30.44 51.57
N GLY A 315 -51.24 31.43 51.52
CA GLY A 315 -50.87 32.25 52.68
C GLY A 315 -50.01 31.53 53.72
N LEU A 316 -49.41 30.38 53.37
CA LEU A 316 -48.53 29.58 54.21
C LEU A 316 -47.09 30.14 54.22
N PHE A 317 -46.93 31.43 54.51
CA PHE A 317 -45.67 32.16 54.31
C PHE A 317 -44.46 31.61 55.07
N ILE A 318 -44.68 31.00 56.25
CA ILE A 318 -43.58 30.39 57.03
C ILE A 318 -43.01 29.16 56.31
N LYS A 319 -43.88 28.32 55.74
CA LYS A 319 -43.43 27.16 54.95
C LYS A 319 -42.77 27.60 53.65
N ALA A 320 -43.39 28.57 52.96
CA ALA A 320 -42.81 29.14 51.75
C ALA A 320 -41.41 29.74 51.99
N LEU A 321 -41.20 30.39 53.13
CA LEU A 321 -39.88 30.89 53.53
C LEU A 321 -38.88 29.75 53.78
N SER A 322 -39.30 28.70 54.50
CA SER A 322 -38.47 27.50 54.72
C SER A 322 -38.04 26.86 53.39
N HIS A 323 -38.98 26.68 52.46
CA HIS A 323 -38.67 26.14 51.14
C HIS A 323 -37.84 27.10 50.28
N GLN A 324 -37.98 28.41 50.46
CA GLN A 324 -37.12 29.41 49.81
C GLN A 324 -35.67 29.29 50.29
N GLU A 325 -35.44 29.02 51.57
CA GLU A 325 -34.11 28.76 52.12
C GLU A 325 -33.52 27.44 51.58
N GLU A 326 -34.31 26.37 51.51
CA GLU A 326 -33.93 25.11 50.87
C GLU A 326 -33.57 25.31 49.38
N LEU A 327 -34.38 26.10 48.65
CA LEU A 327 -34.13 26.44 47.25
C LEU A 327 -32.80 27.16 47.07
N MET A 328 -32.44 28.06 47.99
CA MET A 328 -31.15 28.77 47.95
C MET A 328 -29.98 27.79 48.11
N MET A 329 -30.08 26.80 49.01
CA MET A 329 -29.06 25.75 49.16
C MET A 329 -28.94 24.86 47.90
N VAL A 330 -30.06 24.54 47.26
CA VAL A 330 -30.07 23.79 45.99
C VAL A 330 -29.45 24.62 44.86
N GLN A 331 -29.74 25.93 44.80
CA GLN A 331 -29.14 26.84 43.82
C GLN A 331 -27.62 26.95 44.00
N ASP A 332 -27.13 27.04 45.23
CA ASP A 332 -25.69 27.02 45.51
C ASP A 332 -25.05 25.73 45.00
N SER A 333 -25.73 24.58 45.19
CA SER A 333 -25.27 23.28 44.69
C SER A 333 -25.23 23.21 43.15
N ILE A 334 -26.20 23.84 42.46
CA ILE A 334 -26.20 23.96 40.99
C ILE A 334 -25.04 24.84 40.52
N ILE A 335 -24.83 26.00 41.16
CA ILE A 335 -23.74 26.92 40.82
C ILE A 335 -22.38 26.26 41.00
N ASP A 336 -22.18 25.48 42.07
CA ASP A 336 -20.93 24.75 42.28
C ASP A 336 -20.72 23.65 41.24
N SER A 337 -21.79 22.97 40.81
CA SER A 337 -21.76 22.04 39.68
C SER A 337 -21.37 22.73 38.37
N ASP A 338 -21.92 23.92 38.10
CA ASP A 338 -21.59 24.70 36.89
C ASP A 338 -20.13 25.18 36.89
N ARG A 339 -19.62 25.63 38.05
CA ARG A 339 -18.20 25.97 38.19
C ARG A 339 -17.31 24.75 37.95
N ALA A 340 -17.66 23.60 38.52
CA ALA A 340 -16.93 22.35 38.29
C ALA A 340 -16.95 21.95 36.81
N LYS A 341 -18.12 22.01 36.16
CA LYS A 341 -18.27 21.79 34.72
C LYS A 341 -17.39 22.75 33.91
N LYS A 342 -17.30 24.03 34.29
CA LYS A 342 -16.47 25.01 33.58
C LYS A 342 -14.97 24.72 33.69
N ILE A 343 -14.52 24.25 34.86
CA ILE A 343 -13.14 23.79 35.04
C ILE A 343 -12.89 22.57 34.15
N ALA A 344 -13.78 21.59 34.18
CA ALA A 344 -13.69 20.40 33.34
C ALA A 344 -13.70 20.72 31.85
N GLU A 345 -14.49 21.71 31.40
CA GLU A 345 -14.49 22.18 30.01
C GLU A 345 -13.09 22.65 29.58
N LEU A 346 -12.43 23.47 30.42
CA LEU A 346 -11.12 24.03 30.14
C LEU A 346 -10.04 22.94 30.10
N GLU A 347 -10.07 22.03 31.07
CA GLU A 347 -9.15 20.89 31.13
C GLU A 347 -9.34 19.95 29.95
N ALA A 348 -10.58 19.58 29.64
CA ALA A 348 -10.89 18.74 28.49
C ALA A 348 -10.46 19.39 27.17
N ARG A 349 -10.66 20.70 26.99
CA ARG A 349 -10.20 21.43 25.79
C ARG A 349 -8.68 21.36 25.66
N TYR A 350 -7.96 21.52 26.77
CA TYR A 350 -6.50 21.38 26.80
C TYR A 350 -6.08 19.94 26.46
N GLN A 351 -6.69 18.94 27.09
CA GLN A 351 -6.39 17.52 26.86
C GLN A 351 -6.65 17.11 25.41
N VAL A 352 -7.82 17.46 24.86
CA VAL A 352 -8.15 17.22 23.44
C VAL A 352 -7.09 17.85 22.54
N SER A 353 -6.70 19.10 22.80
CA SER A 353 -5.66 19.76 21.99
C SER A 353 -4.32 19.02 22.03
N GLN A 354 -3.93 18.47 23.19
CA GLN A 354 -2.71 17.67 23.31
C GLN A 354 -2.85 16.33 22.57
N LYS A 355 -3.97 15.61 22.76
CA LYS A 355 -4.23 14.32 22.12
C LYS A 355 -4.35 14.44 20.60
N GLU A 356 -4.90 15.54 20.09
CA GLU A 356 -4.95 15.81 18.65
C GLU A 356 -3.57 16.05 18.06
N LYS A 357 -2.70 16.79 18.76
CA LYS A 357 -1.30 16.94 18.33
C LYS A 357 -0.58 15.60 18.33
N GLU A 358 -0.81 14.77 19.32
CA GLU A 358 -0.24 13.42 19.41
C GLU A 358 -0.70 12.54 18.24
N ILE A 359 -2.01 12.52 17.95
CA ILE A 359 -2.57 11.77 16.81
C ILE A 359 -2.02 12.28 15.47
N GLN A 360 -1.92 13.61 15.28
CA GLN A 360 -1.35 14.20 14.07
C GLN A 360 0.13 13.83 13.91
N ALA A 361 0.91 13.84 15.00
CA ALA A 361 2.30 13.43 14.98
C ALA A 361 2.46 11.94 14.59
N LEU A 362 1.63 11.06 15.14
CA LEU A 362 1.60 9.64 14.79
C LEU A 362 1.21 9.42 13.31
N GLN A 363 0.24 10.16 12.79
CA GLN A 363 -0.14 10.11 11.37
C GLN A 363 1.00 10.59 10.46
N ALA A 364 1.70 11.65 10.85
CA ALA A 364 2.88 12.13 10.13
C ALA A 364 4.02 11.10 10.13
N GLU A 365 4.21 10.38 11.24
CA GLU A 365 5.20 9.32 11.33
C GLU A 365 4.83 8.10 10.47
N ASN A 366 3.56 7.67 10.51
CA ASN A 366 3.06 6.57 9.67
C ASN A 366 3.16 6.89 8.17
N THR A 367 2.81 8.12 7.76
CA THR A 367 2.94 8.54 6.35
C THR A 367 4.40 8.59 5.91
N LYS A 368 5.31 9.04 6.79
CA LYS A 368 6.77 8.97 6.54
C LYS A 368 7.26 7.53 6.40
N SER A 369 6.78 6.61 7.24
CA SER A 369 7.10 5.18 7.14
C SER A 369 6.61 4.58 5.82
N ALA A 370 5.35 4.85 5.44
CA ALA A 370 4.78 4.40 4.17
C ALA A 370 5.55 4.95 2.96
N THR A 371 5.96 6.22 2.99
CA THR A 371 6.75 6.85 1.92
C THR A 371 8.12 6.17 1.76
N LYS A 372 8.78 5.81 2.89
CA LYS A 372 10.03 5.04 2.85
C LYS A 372 9.84 3.65 2.25
N GLN A 373 8.75 2.95 2.59
CA GLN A 373 8.45 1.63 2.02
C GLN A 373 8.22 1.71 0.51
N ILE A 374 7.44 2.69 0.04
CA ILE A 374 7.21 2.92 -1.39
C ILE A 374 8.54 3.22 -2.11
N ALA A 375 9.38 4.08 -1.53
CA ALA A 375 10.69 4.39 -2.11
C ALA A 375 11.60 3.15 -2.22
N LEU A 376 11.57 2.25 -1.22
CA LEU A 376 12.30 0.98 -1.25
C LEU A 376 11.80 0.08 -2.39
N ILE A 377 10.48 -0.05 -2.54
CA ILE A 377 9.85 -0.86 -3.61
C ILE A 377 10.24 -0.31 -4.99
N ILE A 378 10.21 1.00 -5.18
CA ILE A 378 10.66 1.65 -6.42
C ILE A 378 12.15 1.36 -6.67
N GLY A 379 12.99 1.47 -5.65
CA GLY A 379 14.43 1.16 -5.74
C GLY A 379 14.71 -0.29 -6.15
N ILE A 380 14.02 -1.25 -5.52
CA ILE A 380 14.14 -2.68 -5.86
C ILE A 380 13.67 -2.94 -7.30
N SER A 381 12.56 -2.30 -7.71
CA SER A 381 12.03 -2.43 -9.07
C SER A 381 13.01 -1.88 -10.12
N LEU A 382 13.65 -0.73 -9.84
CA LEU A 382 14.69 -0.15 -10.69
C LEU A 382 15.91 -1.07 -10.82
N LEU A 383 16.38 -1.65 -9.72
CA LEU A 383 17.49 -2.61 -9.74
C LEU A 383 17.16 -3.85 -10.56
N MET A 384 15.93 -4.35 -10.46
CA MET A 384 15.45 -5.48 -11.26
C MET A 384 15.42 -5.15 -12.75
N VAL A 385 14.95 -3.95 -13.12
CA VAL A 385 14.97 -3.48 -14.52
C VAL A 385 16.41 -3.32 -15.04
N ILE A 386 17.31 -2.72 -14.25
CA ILE A 386 18.73 -2.60 -14.61
C ILE A 386 19.35 -3.99 -14.79
N GLY A 387 19.07 -4.93 -13.90
CA GLY A 387 19.51 -6.32 -14.02
C GLY A 387 19.03 -6.98 -15.31
N LEU A 388 17.75 -6.80 -15.67
CA LEU A 388 17.19 -7.29 -16.93
C LEU A 388 17.85 -6.66 -18.17
N LEU A 389 18.12 -5.35 -18.13
CA LEU A 389 18.81 -4.64 -19.21
C LEU A 389 20.25 -5.15 -19.37
N ILE A 390 20.98 -5.33 -18.26
CA ILE A 390 22.33 -5.90 -18.27
C ILE A 390 22.30 -7.32 -18.83
N PHE A 391 21.39 -8.17 -18.35
CA PHE A 391 21.23 -9.53 -18.84
C PHE A 391 20.93 -9.56 -20.36
N ARG A 392 20.02 -8.72 -20.83
CA ARG A 392 19.71 -8.57 -22.27
C ARG A 392 20.93 -8.12 -23.06
N SER A 393 21.69 -7.14 -22.53
CA SER A 393 22.91 -6.65 -23.19
C SER A 393 23.99 -7.72 -23.29
N GLN A 394 24.18 -8.52 -22.23
CA GLN A 394 25.12 -9.64 -22.22
C GLN A 394 24.69 -10.74 -23.21
N LYS A 395 23.41 -11.09 -23.22
CA LYS A 395 22.86 -12.07 -24.17
C LYS A 395 23.07 -11.64 -25.62
N LEU A 396 22.79 -10.36 -25.95
CA LEU A 396 23.06 -9.80 -27.27
C LEU A 396 24.55 -9.80 -27.61
N LYS A 397 25.43 -9.51 -26.66
CA LYS A 397 26.89 -9.55 -26.85
C LYS A 397 27.39 -10.96 -27.17
N ILE A 398 26.85 -11.98 -26.50
CA ILE A 398 27.18 -13.39 -26.76
C ILE A 398 26.72 -13.80 -28.17
N GLN A 399 25.49 -13.46 -28.54
CA GLN A 399 24.97 -13.73 -29.89
C GLN A 399 25.82 -13.06 -30.98
N ARG A 400 26.21 -11.80 -30.80
CA ARG A 400 27.11 -11.09 -31.74
C ARG A 400 28.46 -11.80 -31.89
N LYS A 401 29.04 -12.30 -30.79
CA LYS A 401 30.30 -13.06 -30.84
C LYS A 401 30.14 -14.38 -31.59
N GLN A 402 29.03 -15.10 -31.40
CA GLN A 402 28.75 -16.33 -32.15
C GLN A 402 28.64 -16.08 -33.65
N VAL A 403 27.86 -15.06 -34.06
CA VAL A 403 27.73 -14.66 -35.46
C VAL A 403 29.07 -14.22 -36.05
N GLN A 404 29.88 -13.48 -35.29
CA GLN A 404 31.21 -13.07 -35.74
C GLN A 404 32.15 -14.27 -35.95
N LEU A 405 32.10 -15.26 -35.04
CA LEU A 405 32.87 -16.49 -35.16
C LEU A 405 32.45 -17.29 -36.40
N GLU A 406 31.14 -17.45 -36.62
CA GLU A 406 30.59 -18.12 -37.79
C GLU A 406 31.02 -17.44 -39.10
N ASN A 407 30.92 -16.11 -39.17
CA ASN A 407 31.39 -15.34 -40.33
C ASN A 407 32.90 -15.49 -40.57
N SER A 408 33.70 -15.53 -39.51
CA SER A 408 35.15 -15.76 -39.61
C SER A 408 35.46 -17.15 -40.14
N GLN A 409 34.72 -18.18 -39.70
CA GLN A 409 34.88 -19.56 -40.18
C GLN A 409 34.48 -19.70 -41.65
N LEU A 410 33.36 -19.10 -42.06
CA LEU A 410 32.94 -19.08 -43.46
C LEU A 410 33.98 -18.39 -44.35
N LYS A 411 34.56 -17.27 -43.89
CA LYS A 411 35.61 -16.57 -44.62
C LYS A 411 36.88 -17.42 -44.76
N SER A 412 37.28 -18.14 -43.71
CA SER A 412 38.40 -19.08 -43.77
C SER A 412 38.18 -20.20 -44.79
N LYS A 413 36.98 -20.80 -44.79
CA LYS A 413 36.62 -21.83 -45.78
C LYS A 413 36.64 -21.31 -47.22
N GLN A 414 36.21 -20.06 -47.42
CA GLN A 414 36.24 -19.43 -48.75
C GLN A 414 37.68 -19.24 -49.23
N LEU A 415 38.56 -18.71 -48.37
CA LEU A 415 39.98 -18.53 -48.69
C LEU A 415 40.68 -19.85 -49.01
N GLU A 416 40.34 -20.92 -48.30
CA GLU A 416 40.90 -22.26 -48.56
C GLU A 416 40.51 -22.78 -49.94
N LYS A 417 39.24 -22.63 -50.34
CA LYS A 417 38.77 -22.98 -51.70
C LYS A 417 39.47 -22.16 -52.79
N ASP A 418 39.65 -20.86 -52.55
CA ASP A 418 40.32 -19.98 -53.51
C ASP A 418 41.80 -20.37 -53.69
N LEU A 419 42.49 -20.74 -52.60
CA LEU A 419 43.86 -21.25 -52.63
C LEU A 419 43.96 -22.58 -53.40
N GLU A 420 43.04 -23.51 -53.14
CA GLU A 420 42.99 -24.79 -53.85
C GLU A 420 42.78 -24.60 -55.35
N TYR A 421 41.88 -23.70 -55.74
CA TYR A 421 41.63 -23.34 -57.13
C TYR A 421 42.88 -22.76 -57.81
N LYS A 422 43.58 -21.82 -57.17
CA LYS A 422 44.81 -21.23 -57.71
C LYS A 422 45.93 -22.25 -57.87
N ASN A 423 46.13 -23.12 -56.88
CA ASN A 423 47.14 -24.19 -56.96
C ASN A 423 46.87 -25.15 -58.12
N LYS A 424 45.60 -25.46 -58.40
CA LYS A 424 45.21 -26.29 -59.54
C LYS A 424 45.53 -25.61 -60.89
N GLN A 425 45.31 -24.29 -61.00
CA GLN A 425 45.66 -23.53 -62.20
C GLN A 425 47.17 -23.53 -62.45
N LEU A 426 47.99 -23.25 -61.43
CA LEU A 426 49.45 -23.26 -61.54
C LEU A 426 50.00 -24.62 -61.99
N THR A 427 49.46 -25.71 -61.43
CA THR A 427 49.87 -27.07 -61.79
C THR A 427 49.55 -27.38 -63.25
N THR A 428 48.36 -27.00 -63.71
CA THR A 428 47.92 -27.23 -65.10
C THR A 428 48.78 -26.45 -66.10
N GLN A 429 49.10 -25.20 -65.79
CA GLN A 429 49.92 -24.37 -66.65
C GLN A 429 51.37 -24.86 -66.71
N SER A 430 51.92 -25.31 -65.57
CA SER A 430 53.24 -25.93 -65.51
C SER A 430 53.30 -27.21 -66.36
N LEU A 431 52.26 -28.05 -66.29
CA LEU A 431 52.16 -29.28 -67.08
C LEU A 431 52.09 -28.99 -68.59
N ASN A 432 51.31 -27.99 -68.99
CA ASN A 432 51.19 -27.57 -70.39
C ASN A 432 52.52 -27.05 -70.94
N MET A 433 53.30 -26.35 -70.11
CA MET A 433 54.62 -25.84 -70.48
C MET A 433 55.61 -26.98 -70.68
N VAL A 434 55.58 -28.00 -69.81
CA VAL A 434 56.39 -29.22 -69.96
C VAL A 434 56.02 -29.98 -71.24
N GLN A 435 54.73 -30.21 -71.50
CA GLN A 435 54.27 -30.90 -72.71
C GLN A 435 54.67 -30.17 -73.99
N LYS A 436 54.51 -28.84 -74.04
CA LYS A 436 54.94 -28.05 -75.21
C LYS A 436 56.45 -28.15 -75.44
N ASN A 437 57.25 -28.20 -74.39
CA ASN A 437 58.70 -28.36 -74.50
C ASN A 437 59.10 -29.76 -75.00
N GLU A 438 58.45 -30.83 -74.52
CA GLU A 438 58.67 -32.20 -75.02
C GLU A 438 58.32 -32.29 -76.52
N MET A 439 57.21 -31.68 -76.96
CA MET A 439 56.87 -31.61 -78.38
C MET A 439 57.93 -30.86 -79.19
N MET A 440 58.55 -29.82 -78.63
CA MET A 440 59.62 -29.06 -79.27
C MET A 440 60.91 -29.85 -79.39
N GLU A 441 61.20 -30.71 -78.42
CA GLU A 441 62.34 -31.63 -78.44
C GLU A 441 62.14 -32.74 -79.47
N GLU A 442 60.92 -33.28 -79.60
CA GLU A 442 60.54 -34.20 -80.69
C GLU A 442 60.68 -33.54 -82.08
N LEU A 443 60.28 -32.27 -82.19
CA LEU A 443 60.43 -31.47 -83.40
C LEU A 443 61.90 -31.28 -83.77
N LYS A 444 62.75 -30.98 -82.78
CA LYS A 444 64.20 -30.84 -82.96
C LYS A 444 64.84 -32.15 -83.39
N GLY A 445 64.43 -33.28 -82.81
CA GLY A 445 64.89 -34.62 -83.21
C GLY A 445 64.55 -34.96 -84.67
N LYS A 446 63.34 -34.58 -85.14
CA LYS A 446 62.97 -34.73 -86.56
C LYS A 446 63.73 -33.79 -87.49
N ILE A 447 64.09 -32.59 -87.04
CA ILE A 447 64.93 -31.64 -87.79
C ILE A 447 66.39 -32.13 -87.89
N GLU A 448 66.93 -32.79 -86.86
CA GLU A 448 68.28 -33.37 -86.89
C GLU A 448 68.39 -34.59 -87.83
N LEU A 449 67.34 -35.41 -87.94
CA LEU A 449 67.28 -36.54 -88.88
C LEU A 449 67.29 -36.13 -90.37
N ILE A 450 66.88 -34.91 -90.70
CA ILE A 450 66.82 -34.40 -92.09
C ILE A 450 68.15 -33.76 -92.53
N LYS A 451 69.11 -33.56 -91.62
CA LYS A 451 70.37 -32.86 -91.92
C LYS A 451 71.46 -33.70 -92.58
N GLU A 452 71.26 -35.01 -92.82
CA GLU A 452 72.36 -35.89 -93.25
C GLU A 452 72.18 -36.71 -94.55
N LYS A 453 71.12 -36.54 -95.35
CA LYS A 453 71.05 -36.90 -96.79
C LYS A 453 69.65 -36.59 -97.34
N GLY A 454 69.57 -35.77 -98.40
CA GLY A 454 68.34 -35.06 -98.78
C GLY A 454 67.34 -35.78 -99.68
N SER A 455 66.17 -35.16 -99.84
CA SER A 455 65.52 -34.88 -101.13
C SER A 455 64.37 -33.89 -100.94
N SER A 456 64.16 -33.03 -101.92
CA SER A 456 63.21 -31.89 -101.91
C SER A 456 61.76 -32.32 -102.15
N LYS A 457 61.21 -33.19 -101.30
CA LYS A 457 59.78 -33.54 -101.32
C LYS A 457 59.10 -33.65 -99.95
N GLU A 458 59.83 -33.58 -98.84
CA GLU A 458 59.25 -33.33 -97.50
C GLU A 458 59.19 -31.85 -97.07
N LEU A 459 59.62 -30.91 -97.94
CA LEU A 459 59.66 -29.47 -97.63
C LEU A 459 58.28 -28.79 -97.56
N ASN A 460 57.22 -29.42 -98.10
CA ASN A 460 55.87 -28.83 -98.11
C ASN A 460 55.00 -29.19 -96.89
N SER A 461 55.40 -30.15 -96.06
CA SER A 461 54.80 -30.39 -94.73
C SER A 461 55.39 -29.48 -93.64
N LEU A 462 56.49 -28.79 -93.95
CA LEU A 462 57.21 -27.87 -93.05
C LEU A 462 56.65 -26.44 -93.06
N SER A 463 55.84 -26.06 -94.05
CA SER A 463 55.32 -24.67 -94.16
C SER A 463 54.04 -24.41 -93.34
N ASN A 464 53.38 -25.44 -92.81
CA ASN A 464 52.16 -25.28 -92.00
C ASN A 464 52.41 -25.45 -90.49
N LEU A 465 53.66 -25.64 -90.06
CA LEU A 465 54.04 -25.87 -88.65
C LEU A 465 54.98 -24.81 -88.07
N VAL A 466 55.28 -23.76 -88.83
CA VAL A 466 56.13 -22.63 -88.37
C VAL A 466 55.30 -21.46 -87.82
N ASP A 467 53.97 -21.44 -88.04
CA ASP A 467 53.09 -20.37 -87.52
C ASP A 467 52.61 -20.57 -86.06
N TYR A 468 53.32 -21.35 -85.25
CA TYR A 468 52.95 -21.50 -83.83
C TYR A 468 54.13 -21.66 -82.85
N SER A 469 55.36 -21.25 -83.21
CA SER A 469 56.53 -21.46 -82.32
C SER A 469 57.51 -20.28 -82.22
N ILE A 470 56.99 -19.05 -82.11
CA ILE A 470 57.81 -17.91 -81.64
C ILE A 470 57.05 -17.15 -80.55
N SER A 471 57.22 -17.55 -79.29
CA SER A 471 56.98 -16.67 -78.13
C SER A 471 57.61 -17.17 -76.82
N LEU A 472 58.87 -17.63 -76.83
CA LEU A 472 59.59 -18.00 -75.60
C LEU A 472 59.70 -16.82 -74.59
N ASP A 473 59.70 -15.57 -75.06
CA ASP A 473 59.75 -14.39 -74.18
C ASP A 473 58.38 -13.96 -73.63
N GLU A 474 57.28 -14.29 -74.30
CA GLU A 474 55.93 -13.95 -73.83
C GLU A 474 55.45 -14.96 -72.77
N ASP A 475 55.82 -16.24 -72.93
CA ASP A 475 55.55 -17.30 -71.97
C ASP A 475 56.27 -17.07 -70.62
N TRP A 476 57.51 -16.56 -70.66
CA TRP A 476 58.22 -16.20 -69.42
C TRP A 476 57.54 -15.04 -68.68
N LYS A 477 57.01 -14.06 -69.41
CA LYS A 477 56.33 -12.90 -68.81
C LYS A 477 55.03 -13.32 -68.12
N GLN A 478 54.29 -14.26 -68.71
CA GLN A 478 53.09 -14.84 -68.11
C GLN A 478 53.42 -15.72 -66.89
N PHE A 479 54.45 -16.58 -67.00
CA PHE A 479 54.94 -17.35 -65.85
C PHE A 479 55.35 -16.43 -64.69
N GLN A 480 56.11 -15.37 -64.97
CA GLN A 480 56.57 -14.43 -63.95
C GLN A 480 55.39 -13.70 -63.26
N MET A 481 54.35 -13.35 -64.01
CA MET A 481 53.14 -12.73 -63.47
C MET A 481 52.41 -13.68 -62.51
N HIS A 482 52.14 -14.92 -62.92
CA HIS A 482 51.45 -15.89 -62.06
C HIS A 482 52.29 -16.37 -60.89
N PHE A 483 53.61 -16.46 -61.05
CA PHE A 483 54.53 -16.77 -59.97
C PHE A 483 54.52 -15.67 -58.90
N GLU A 484 54.57 -14.39 -59.28
CA GLU A 484 54.49 -13.28 -58.31
C GLU A 484 53.09 -13.17 -57.66
N GLU A 485 52.02 -13.58 -58.35
CA GLU A 485 50.69 -13.69 -57.74
C GLU A 485 50.59 -14.78 -56.68
N ALA A 486 51.35 -15.87 -56.81
CA ALA A 486 51.37 -17.01 -55.89
C ALA A 486 52.42 -16.86 -54.77
N HIS A 487 53.54 -16.23 -55.08
CA HIS A 487 54.72 -16.04 -54.24
C HIS A 487 55.05 -14.55 -54.12
N SER A 488 54.09 -13.78 -53.59
CA SER A 488 54.19 -12.32 -53.56
C SER A 488 55.39 -11.85 -52.74
N GLY A 489 56.20 -10.97 -53.33
CA GLY A 489 57.39 -10.44 -52.69
C GLY A 489 58.65 -11.31 -52.83
N PHE A 490 58.59 -12.45 -53.53
CA PHE A 490 59.77 -13.30 -53.75
C PHE A 490 60.87 -12.55 -54.53
N TYR A 491 60.53 -11.97 -55.69
CA TYR A 491 61.54 -11.24 -56.48
C TYR A 491 62.01 -9.97 -55.76
N HIS A 492 61.14 -9.30 -55.00
CA HIS A 492 61.52 -8.15 -54.19
C HIS A 492 62.56 -8.54 -53.14
N THR A 493 62.25 -9.51 -52.29
CA THR A 493 63.12 -9.96 -51.18
C THR A 493 64.47 -10.45 -51.71
N LEU A 494 64.45 -11.22 -52.80
CA LEU A 494 65.67 -11.76 -53.39
C LEU A 494 66.55 -10.67 -53.99
N LYS A 495 65.97 -9.65 -54.63
CA LYS A 495 66.70 -8.54 -55.25
C LYS A 495 67.18 -7.50 -54.24
N GLU A 496 66.45 -7.34 -53.12
CA GLU A 496 66.87 -6.50 -52.00
C GLU A 496 68.09 -7.08 -51.27
N GLN A 497 68.08 -8.39 -51.02
CA GLN A 497 69.20 -9.07 -50.35
C GLN A 497 70.39 -9.33 -51.29
N TYR A 498 70.15 -9.53 -52.59
CA TYR A 498 71.16 -9.85 -53.59
C TYR A 498 70.98 -8.99 -54.86
N PRO A 499 71.32 -7.69 -54.80
CA PRO A 499 71.08 -6.75 -55.91
C PRO A 499 71.89 -7.06 -57.18
N ASP A 500 72.98 -7.82 -57.08
CA ASP A 500 73.87 -8.17 -58.20
C ASP A 500 73.42 -9.39 -59.03
N LEU A 501 72.22 -9.91 -58.77
CA LEU A 501 71.63 -11.01 -59.54
C LEU A 501 71.15 -10.50 -60.90
N THR A 502 71.63 -11.17 -61.96
CA THR A 502 71.21 -10.89 -63.33
C THR A 502 69.78 -11.39 -63.56
N PRO A 503 69.08 -10.87 -64.59
CA PRO A 503 67.75 -11.35 -64.95
C PRO A 503 67.68 -12.88 -65.08
N ASN A 504 68.65 -13.51 -65.75
CA ASN A 504 68.70 -14.96 -65.93
C ASN A 504 68.90 -15.74 -64.60
N GLU A 505 69.61 -15.15 -63.64
CA GLU A 505 69.78 -15.73 -62.30
C GLU A 505 68.50 -15.59 -61.46
N LEU A 506 67.74 -14.50 -61.62
CA LEU A 506 66.41 -14.35 -61.03
C LEU A 506 65.43 -15.37 -61.63
N ARG A 507 65.45 -15.56 -62.96
CA ARG A 507 64.66 -16.60 -63.64
C ARG A 507 64.96 -17.99 -63.08
N LEU A 508 66.26 -18.32 -63.00
CA LEU A 508 66.70 -19.59 -62.43
C LEU A 508 66.23 -19.76 -60.98
N SER A 509 66.27 -18.70 -60.16
CA SER A 509 65.86 -18.74 -58.76
C SER A 509 64.38 -19.08 -58.58
N ALA A 510 63.48 -18.53 -59.40
CA ALA A 510 62.06 -18.86 -59.38
C ALA A 510 61.82 -20.34 -59.77
N LEU A 511 62.55 -20.85 -60.75
CA LEU A 511 62.45 -22.26 -61.14
C LEU A 511 63.01 -23.20 -60.07
N VAL A 512 64.06 -22.78 -59.35
CA VAL A 512 64.56 -23.51 -58.17
C VAL A 512 63.53 -23.50 -57.03
N LYS A 513 62.84 -22.37 -56.80
CA LYS A 513 61.79 -22.23 -55.77
C LYS A 513 60.62 -23.18 -56.00
N LEU A 514 60.23 -23.38 -57.25
CA LEU A 514 59.22 -24.38 -57.63
C LEU A 514 59.71 -25.83 -57.55
N ASN A 515 60.92 -26.05 -57.03
CA ASN A 515 61.55 -27.36 -56.87
C ASN A 515 61.65 -28.16 -58.17
N LEU A 516 61.85 -27.47 -59.30
CA LEU A 516 62.00 -28.11 -60.60
C LEU A 516 63.38 -28.79 -60.73
N SER A 517 63.42 -29.93 -61.41
CA SER A 517 64.63 -30.69 -61.69
C SER A 517 65.53 -29.98 -62.71
N ILE A 518 66.80 -30.37 -62.76
CA ILE A 518 67.78 -29.79 -63.71
C ILE A 518 67.34 -29.95 -65.16
N LYS A 519 66.68 -31.05 -65.49
CA LYS A 519 66.15 -31.30 -66.84
C LYS A 519 64.97 -30.36 -67.15
N GLU A 520 64.05 -30.18 -66.22
CA GLU A 520 62.89 -29.29 -66.38
C GLU A 520 63.33 -27.81 -66.47
N MET A 521 64.26 -27.37 -65.62
CA MET A 521 64.85 -26.04 -65.71
C MET A 521 65.57 -25.80 -67.05
N ALA A 522 66.27 -26.81 -67.56
CA ALA A 522 66.97 -26.74 -68.84
C ALA A 522 66.00 -26.56 -70.01
N ALA A 523 64.89 -27.32 -69.98
CA ALA A 523 63.81 -27.19 -70.94
C ALA A 523 63.16 -25.80 -70.89
N ILE A 524 62.90 -25.26 -69.69
CA ILE A 524 62.25 -23.95 -69.53
C ILE A 524 63.18 -22.79 -69.95
N ILE A 525 64.46 -22.85 -69.61
CA ILE A 525 65.43 -21.77 -69.92
C ILE A 525 65.94 -21.88 -71.37
N GLY A 526 65.78 -23.03 -72.03
CA GLY A 526 66.25 -23.25 -73.40
C GLY A 526 67.77 -23.46 -73.50
N ILE A 527 68.40 -24.00 -72.45
CA ILE A 527 69.85 -24.28 -72.39
C ILE A 527 70.11 -25.74 -72.02
N SER A 528 71.33 -26.24 -72.23
CA SER A 528 71.64 -27.63 -71.89
C SER A 528 71.55 -27.90 -70.37
N PRO A 529 71.19 -29.12 -69.92
CA PRO A 529 71.18 -29.49 -68.50
C PRO A 529 72.50 -29.23 -67.78
N ASP A 530 73.64 -29.38 -68.45
CA ASP A 530 74.96 -29.05 -67.88
C ASP A 530 75.20 -27.54 -67.76
N SER A 531 74.59 -26.74 -68.65
CA SER A 531 74.57 -25.28 -68.52
C SER A 531 73.74 -24.85 -67.30
N VAL A 532 72.62 -25.53 -67.01
CA VAL A 532 71.83 -25.30 -65.80
C VAL A 532 72.59 -25.68 -64.53
N LYS A 533 73.31 -26.81 -64.51
CA LYS A 533 74.19 -27.16 -63.37
C LYS A 533 75.20 -26.07 -63.09
N THR A 534 75.85 -25.57 -64.14
CA THR A 534 76.83 -24.50 -64.06
C THR A 534 76.19 -23.19 -63.59
N ALA A 535 75.01 -22.85 -64.09
CA ALA A 535 74.26 -21.67 -63.68
C ALA A 535 73.81 -21.75 -62.21
N ARG A 536 73.34 -22.91 -61.74
CA ARG A 536 73.01 -23.16 -60.31
C ARG A 536 74.23 -23.02 -59.42
N TYR A 537 75.38 -23.52 -59.85
CA TYR A 537 76.63 -23.35 -59.12
C TYR A 537 77.04 -21.87 -59.00
N ARG A 538 76.94 -21.10 -60.09
CA ARG A 538 77.19 -19.64 -60.07
C ARG A 538 76.21 -18.90 -59.17
N LEU A 539 74.92 -19.25 -59.26
CA LEU A 539 73.86 -18.68 -58.42
C LEU A 539 74.14 -18.95 -56.94
N ARG A 540 74.49 -20.19 -56.55
CA ARG A 540 74.90 -20.53 -55.17
C ARG A 540 76.04 -19.65 -54.66
N LYS A 541 77.06 -19.43 -55.51
CA LYS A 541 78.22 -18.60 -55.15
C LYS A 541 77.83 -17.14 -54.93
N LYS A 542 76.95 -16.59 -55.78
CA LYS A 542 76.42 -15.22 -55.63
C LYS A 542 75.52 -15.05 -54.41
N LEU A 543 74.76 -16.09 -54.06
CA LEU A 543 73.94 -16.16 -52.84
C LEU A 543 74.75 -16.46 -51.57
N ARG A 544 76.09 -16.54 -51.67
CA ARG A 544 77.02 -16.77 -50.54
C ARG A 544 76.71 -18.03 -49.71
N LEU A 545 76.16 -19.07 -50.34
CA LEU A 545 75.83 -20.34 -49.68
C LEU A 545 77.09 -21.17 -49.38
N LYS A 546 77.16 -21.78 -48.19
CA LYS A 546 78.26 -22.69 -47.81
C LYS A 546 78.12 -24.01 -48.57
N THR A 547 79.21 -24.78 -48.65
CA THR A 547 79.28 -26.04 -49.42
C THR A 547 78.22 -27.07 -49.00
N GLN A 548 77.76 -27.00 -47.75
CA GLN A 548 76.78 -27.88 -47.13
C GLN A 548 75.31 -27.43 -47.28
N ASP A 549 75.05 -26.22 -47.76
CA ASP A 549 73.67 -25.68 -47.84
C ASP A 549 72.99 -26.14 -49.14
N ASN A 550 71.72 -26.52 -49.11
CA ASN A 550 70.96 -26.84 -50.32
C ASN A 550 70.33 -25.58 -50.92
N LEU A 551 70.52 -25.36 -52.22
CA LEU A 551 69.99 -24.19 -52.92
C LEU A 551 68.46 -24.18 -52.94
N THR A 552 67.82 -25.35 -53.04
CA THR A 552 66.36 -25.45 -53.09
C THR A 552 65.75 -25.14 -51.72
N ASP A 553 66.29 -25.71 -50.65
CA ASP A 553 65.80 -25.49 -49.28
C ASP A 553 65.95 -24.02 -48.87
N PHE A 554 67.08 -23.39 -49.23
CA PHE A 554 67.29 -21.95 -49.04
C PHE A 554 66.22 -21.09 -49.74
N MET A 555 65.86 -21.44 -50.99
CA MET A 555 64.80 -20.72 -51.71
C MET A 555 63.42 -20.94 -51.08
N LEU A 556 63.14 -22.15 -50.59
CA LEU A 556 61.89 -22.46 -49.90
C LEU A 556 61.74 -21.66 -48.59
N GLU A 557 62.83 -21.44 -47.85
CA GLU A 557 62.84 -20.68 -46.60
C GLU A 557 62.84 -19.15 -46.76
N LEU A 558 63.16 -18.64 -47.94
CA LEU A 558 63.27 -17.20 -48.23
C LEU A 558 61.96 -16.41 -47.98
N GLU A 559 60.81 -17.10 -47.92
CA GLU A 559 59.49 -16.52 -47.55
C GLU A 559 59.13 -16.66 -46.06
N LYS A 560 59.81 -17.53 -45.29
CA LYS A 560 59.58 -17.64 -43.83
C LYS A 560 60.17 -16.47 -43.05
N ALA A 561 61.12 -15.74 -43.64
CA ALA A 561 61.71 -14.54 -43.02
C ALA A 561 60.83 -13.28 -43.20
N SER A 562 59.98 -13.23 -44.24
CA SER A 562 59.06 -12.12 -44.51
C SER A 562 57.67 -12.28 -43.89
N SER A 563 57.37 -13.43 -43.28
CA SER A 563 56.12 -13.70 -42.55
C SER A 563 56.20 -13.46 -41.04
N ASN A 564 57.33 -12.95 -40.53
CA ASN A 564 57.50 -12.51 -39.14
C ASN A 564 57.51 -10.98 -38.96
N ILE A 565 57.06 -10.22 -39.96
CA ILE A 565 56.72 -8.80 -39.83
C ILE A 565 55.39 -8.56 -40.55
N SER A 566 54.28 -8.96 -39.89
CA SER A 566 52.96 -8.35 -40.05
C SER A 566 52.11 -8.64 -38.84
#